data_AF-A0A244EAK6-F1
#
_entry.id   AF-A0A244EAK6-F1
#
_cell.length_a   1.000
_cell.length_b   1.000
_cell.length_c   1.000
_cell.angle_alpha   90.00
_cell.angle_beta   90.00
_cell.angle_gamma   90.00
#
_symmetry.space_group_name_H-M   'P 1'
#
loop_
_entity.id
_entity.type
_entity.pdbx_description
1 polymer ?
#
loop_
_entity_poly.entity_id
_entity_poly.type
_entity_poly.pdbx_seq_one_letter_code
_entity_poly.pdbx_strand_id
1 'polypeptide(L)' 'MRPPAASAANEAAARERLRQALPATVELLKQRHADRIADADIEAYVTLNWLEWHGGGLRLTITGRNVCAQTAAAAA' A
#
# COMPACT_ATOMS: atom_id res chain seq x y z
N MET A 1 21.22 25.80 1.13
CA MET A 1 19.87 25.24 1.37
C MET A 1 19.65 24.15 0.31
N ARG A 2 19.64 22.86 0.70
CA ARG A 2 19.49 21.70 -0.22
C ARG A 2 17.98 21.36 -0.36
N PRO A 3 17.48 20.87 -1.51
CA PRO A 3 16.14 21.25 -1.97
C PRO A 3 15.02 20.32 -1.48
N PRO A 4 13.77 20.82 -1.37
CA PRO A 4 12.58 20.03 -1.04
C PRO A 4 12.26 18.93 -2.06
N ALA A 5 12.82 19.00 -3.26
CA ALA A 5 12.56 18.07 -4.36
C ALA A 5 13.08 16.64 -4.11
N ALA A 6 14.19 16.48 -3.38
CA ALA A 6 14.77 15.16 -3.12
C ALA A 6 13.87 14.32 -2.18
N SER A 7 13.28 14.96 -1.16
CA SER A 7 12.33 14.30 -0.26
C SER A 7 11.05 13.92 -1.00
N ALA A 8 10.47 14.82 -1.80
CA ALA A 8 9.27 14.53 -2.58
C ALA A 8 9.47 13.36 -3.58
N ALA A 9 10.65 13.29 -4.21
CA ALA A 9 10.98 12.17 -5.09
C ALA A 9 11.11 10.84 -4.32
N ASN A 10 11.66 10.87 -3.10
CA ASN A 10 11.76 9.69 -2.25
C ASN A 10 10.36 9.20 -1.79
N GLU A 11 9.47 10.12 -1.40
CA GLU A 11 8.08 9.79 -1.05
C GLU A 11 7.33 9.18 -2.25
N ALA A 12 7.53 9.73 -3.45
CA ALA A 12 6.94 9.19 -4.67
C ALA A 12 7.46 7.78 -4.98
N ALA A 13 8.76 7.54 -4.82
CA ALA A 13 9.37 6.22 -5.00
C ALA A 13 8.87 5.20 -3.97
N ALA A 14 8.75 5.61 -2.70
CA ALA A 14 8.20 4.77 -1.63
C ALA A 14 6.74 4.40 -1.89
N ARG A 15 5.93 5.39 -2.29
CA ARG A 15 4.53 5.16 -2.67
C ARG A 15 4.40 4.23 -3.87
N GLU A 16 5.28 4.36 -4.86
CA GLU A 16 5.28 3.48 -6.03
C GLU A 16 5.65 2.03 -5.65
N ARG A 17 6.64 1.84 -4.77
CA ARG A 17 6.99 0.53 -4.21
C ARG A 17 5.77 -0.12 -3.53
N LEU A 18 5.07 0.65 -2.69
CA LEU A 18 3.86 0.20 -2.01
C LEU A 18 2.75 -0.14 -3.03
N ARG A 19 2.59 0.67 -4.08
CA ARG A 19 1.60 0.46 -5.13
C ARG A 19 1.79 -0.89 -5.82
N GLN A 20 3.03 -1.20 -6.17
CA GLN A 20 3.42 -2.45 -6.84
C GLN A 20 3.25 -3.66 -5.92
N ALA A 21 3.52 -3.51 -4.62
CA ALA A 21 3.40 -4.58 -3.64
C ALA A 21 1.95 -4.85 -3.18
N LEU A 22 1.06 -3.87 -3.29
CA LEU A 22 -0.30 -3.93 -2.75
C LEU A 22 -1.11 -5.18 -3.19
N PRO A 23 -1.09 -5.64 -4.46
CA PRO A 23 -1.83 -6.85 -4.84
C PRO A 23 -1.38 -8.09 -4.07
N ALA A 24 -0.07 -8.27 -3.87
CA ALA A 24 0.46 -9.39 -3.09
C ALA A 24 0.09 -9.27 -1.61
N THR A 25 0.13 -8.05 -1.05
CA THR A 25 -0.35 -7.77 0.30
C THR A 25 -1.82 -8.15 0.47
N VAL A 26 -2.68 -7.83 -0.52
CA VAL A 26 -4.10 -8.20 -0.50
C VAL A 26 -4.32 -9.71 -0.49
N GLU A 27 -3.52 -10.46 -1.25
CA GLU A 27 -3.59 -11.93 -1.23
C GLU A 27 -3.19 -12.51 0.14
N LEU A 28 -2.22 -11.91 0.85
CA LEU A 28 -1.89 -12.29 2.23
C LEU A 28 -3.04 -12.00 3.20
N LEU A 29 -3.71 -10.85 3.07
CA LEU A 29 -4.87 -10.50 3.90
C LEU A 29 -6.03 -11.49 3.71
N LYS A 30 -6.31 -11.90 2.46
CA LYS A 30 -7.35 -12.90 2.14
C LYS A 30 -7.04 -14.26 2.77
N GLN A 31 -5.76 -14.60 2.91
CA GLN A 31 -5.29 -15.82 3.55
C GLN A 31 -5.11 -15.68 5.08
N ARG A 32 -5.51 -14.54 5.67
CA ARG A 32 -5.34 -14.22 7.10
C ARG A 32 -3.87 -14.19 7.56
N HIS A 33 -2.94 -13.95 6.64
CA HIS A 33 -1.50 -13.85 6.89
C HIS A 33 -1.03 -12.40 7.00
N ALA A 34 -1.76 -11.57 7.75
CA ALA A 34 -1.36 -10.17 7.99
C ALA A 34 -0.01 -10.05 8.72
N ASP A 35 0.33 -11.04 9.54
CA ASP A 35 1.62 -11.19 10.23
C ASP A 35 2.84 -11.21 9.28
N ARG A 36 2.65 -11.57 8.00
CA ARG A 36 3.72 -11.58 7.00
C ARG A 36 3.96 -10.22 6.34
N ILE A 37 3.18 -9.20 6.69
CA ILE A 37 3.32 -7.84 6.18
C ILE A 37 4.12 -7.04 7.21
N ALA A 38 5.17 -6.34 6.77
CA ALA A 38 5.96 -5.51 7.66
C ALA A 38 5.09 -4.41 8.28
N ASP A 39 5.29 -4.12 9.57
CA ASP A 39 4.49 -3.13 10.32
C ASP A 39 4.55 -1.73 9.67
N ALA A 40 5.75 -1.33 9.21
CA ALA A 40 5.95 -0.08 8.47
C ALA A 40 5.13 -0.02 7.15
N ASP A 41 4.95 -1.17 6.48
CA ASP A 41 4.12 -1.23 5.27
C ASP A 41 2.63 -1.13 5.62
N ILE A 42 2.20 -1.79 6.71
CA ILE A 42 0.82 -1.67 7.22
C ILE A 42 0.52 -0.19 7.55
N GLU A 43 1.38 0.46 8.32
CA GLU A 43 1.22 1.88 8.67
C GLU A 43 1.17 2.77 7.44
N ALA A 44 2.06 2.55 6.46
CA ALA A 44 2.07 3.31 5.23
C ALA A 44 0.79 3.09 4.41
N TYR A 45 0.31 1.85 4.29
CA TYR A 45 -0.94 1.57 3.60
C TYR A 45 -2.17 2.19 4.28
N VAL A 46 -2.19 2.22 5.61
CA VAL A 46 -3.27 2.87 6.38
C VAL A 46 -3.20 4.38 6.23
N THR A 47 -2.01 4.97 6.32
CA THR A 47 -1.77 6.40 6.09
C THR A 47 -2.21 6.85 4.68
N LEU A 48 -1.98 6.00 3.68
CA LEU A 48 -2.42 6.23 2.29
C LEU A 48 -3.92 5.96 2.08
N ASN A 49 -4.66 5.54 3.10
CA ASN A 49 -6.05 5.10 3.04
C ASN A 49 -6.28 3.93 2.05
N TRP A 50 -5.27 3.08 1.83
CA TRP A 50 -5.39 1.91 0.97
C TRP A 50 -5.84 0.68 1.75
N LEU A 51 -5.43 0.58 3.01
CA LEU A 51 -5.94 -0.36 3.99
C LEU A 51 -6.58 0.40 5.16
N GLU A 52 -7.47 -0.26 5.88
CA GLU A 52 -8.07 0.27 7.10
C GLU A 52 -8.14 -0.81 8.18
N TRP A 53 -8.09 -0.39 9.45
CA TRP A 53 -8.39 -1.26 10.57
C TRP A 53 -9.90 -1.43 10.71
N HIS A 54 -10.36 -2.68 10.69
CA HIS A 54 -11.77 -3.02 10.81
C HIS A 54 -11.96 -4.24 11.72
N GLY A 55 -12.46 -4.03 12.94
CA GLY A 55 -12.84 -5.12 13.86
C GLY A 55 -11.67 -6.03 14.24
N GLY A 56 -10.47 -5.47 14.44
CA GLY A 56 -9.28 -6.21 14.87
C GLY A 56 -8.45 -6.82 13.73
N GLY A 57 -8.79 -6.54 12.46
CA GLY A 57 -7.99 -6.94 11.30
C GLY A 57 -7.88 -5.84 10.26
N LEU A 58 -7.02 -6.05 9.27
CA LEU A 58 -6.88 -5.14 8.14
C LEU A 58 -7.88 -5.49 7.04
N ARG A 59 -8.47 -4.46 6.43
CA ARG A 59 -9.38 -4.57 5.30
C ARG A 59 -8.91 -3.65 4.17
N LEU A 60 -9.13 -4.10 2.93
CA LEU A 60 -8.91 -3.27 1.74
C LEU A 60 -10.01 -2.21 1.60
N THR A 61 -9.61 -0.95 1.45
CA THR A 61 -10.55 0.16 1.21
C THR A 61 -10.98 0.25 -0.25
N ILE A 62 -11.93 1.15 -0.55
CA ILE A 62 -12.28 1.48 -1.95
C ILE A 62 -11.06 2.06 -2.69
N THR A 63 -10.29 2.94 -2.05
CA THR A 63 -9.08 3.53 -2.63
C THR A 63 -8.05 2.45 -2.95
N GLY A 64 -7.77 1.54 -2.00
CA GLY A 64 -6.81 0.45 -2.21
C GLY A 64 -7.26 -0.50 -3.32
N ARG A 65 -8.56 -0.80 -3.42
CA ARG A 65 -9.11 -1.58 -4.53
C ARG A 65 -8.87 -0.93 -5.89
N ASN A 66 -9.10 0.38 -6.00
CA ASN A 66 -8.85 1.12 -7.23
C ASN A 66 -7.35 1.13 -7.59
N VAL A 67 -6.47 1.18 -6.60
CA VAL A 67 -5.02 1.10 -6.82
C VAL A 67 -4.60 -0.28 -7.33
N CYS A 68 -5.18 -1.36 -6.79
CA CYS A 68 -4.94 -2.71 -7.31
C CYS A 68 -5.37 -2.83 -8.77
N ALA A 69 -6.56 -2.32 -9.11
CA ALA A 69 -7.07 -2.34 -10.49
C ALA A 69 -6.18 -1.55 -11.45
N GLN A 70 -5.72 -0.36 -11.06
CA GLN A 70 -4.78 0.45 -11.85
C GLN A 70 -3.44 -0.26 -12.04
N THR A 71 -2.96 -0.98 -11.03
CA THR A 71 -1.70 -1.73 -11.09
C THR A 71 -1.79 -2.93 -12.02
N ALA A 72 -2.91 -3.65 -12.00
CA ALA A 72 -3.18 -4.73 -12.94
C ALA A 72 -3.29 -4.23 -14.38
N ALA A 73 -3.96 -3.08 -14.60
CA ALA A 73 -4.09 -2.48 -15.93
C ALA A 73 -2.75 -1.97 -16.50
N ALA A 74 -1.83 -1.49 -15.65
CA ALA A 74 -0.52 -1.02 -16.09
C ALA A 74 0.48 -2.14 -16.42
N ALA A 75 0.17 -3.39 -16.08
CA ALA A 75 1.01 -4.57 -16.34
C ALA A 75 0.55 -5.40 -17.56
N ALA A 76 -0.54 -4.99 -18.21
CA ALA A 76 -1.10 -5.61 -19.41
C ALA A 76 -0.65 -4.87 -20.68
#